data_AF-A0A1G2PMG4-F1
#
_entry.id   AF-A0A1G2PMG4-F1
#
_cell.length_a   1.000
_cell.length_b   1.000
_cell.length_c   1.000
_cell.angle_alpha   90.00
_cell.angle_beta   90.00
_cell.angle_gamma   90.00
#
_symmetry.space_group_name_H-M   'P 1'
#
loop_
_entity.id
_entity.type
_entity.pdbx_description
1 polymer ?
#
loop_
_entity_poly.entity_id
_entity_poly.type
_entity_poly.pdbx_seq_one_letter_code
_entity_poly.pdbx_strand_id
1 'polypeptide(L)' 'MNATDLNHTLQETRDKLRQLRFNLAGGRIRNIREIRAMRRRIARILTLLHLHE' A
#
# COMPACT_ATOMS: atom_id res chain seq x y z
N MET A 1 13.95 13.12 -0.17
CA MET A 1 13.05 12.13 -0.78
C MET A 1 12.31 12.87 -1.87
N ASN A 2 12.62 12.59 -3.14
CA ASN A 2 11.99 13.31 -4.24
C ASN A 2 10.56 12.78 -4.44
N ALA A 3 9.67 13.61 -5.00
CA ALA A 3 8.28 13.21 -5.28
C ALA A 3 8.18 11.90 -6.10
N THR A 4 9.20 11.62 -6.92
CA THR A 4 9.38 10.37 -7.69
C THR A 4 9.48 9.12 -6.80
N ASP A 5 10.22 9.19 -5.69
CA ASP A 5 10.45 8.05 -4.80
C ASP A 5 9.18 7.66 -4.04
N LEU A 6 8.39 8.67 -3.64
CA LEU A 6 7.09 8.49 -2.99
C LEU A 6 6.09 7.84 -3.95
N ASN A 7 6.07 8.26 -5.22
CA ASN A 7 5.25 7.64 -6.25
C ASN A 7 5.65 6.19 -6.53
N HIS A 8 6.96 5.88 -6.59
CA HIS A 8 7.42 4.51 -6.74
C HIS A 8 6.99 3.63 -5.56
N THR A 9 7.21 4.11 -4.33
CA THR A 9 6.81 3.41 -3.10
C THR A 9 5.29 3.20 -3.03
N LEU A 10 4.51 4.18 -3.51
CA LEU A 10 3.05 4.08 -3.61
C LEU A 10 2.62 2.97 -4.58
N GLN A 11 3.25 2.87 -5.75
CA GLN A 11 2.97 1.80 -6.71
C GLN A 11 3.29 0.42 -6.14
N GLU A 12 4.48 0.25 -5.56
CA GLU A 12 4.87 -1.03 -4.93
C GLU A 12 3.91 -1.45 -3.81
N THR A 13 3.47 -0.50 -2.97
CA THR A 13 2.51 -0.81 -1.89
C THR A 13 1.13 -1.17 -2.42
N ARG A 14 0.70 -0.60 -3.55
CA ARG A 14 -0.55 -0.99 -4.23
C ARG A 14 -0.47 -2.39 -4.82
N ASP A 15 0.66 -2.74 -5.44
CA ASP A 15 0.87 -4.07 -6.02
C ASP A 15 0.90 -5.16 -4.96
N LYS A 16 1.63 -4.93 -3.85
CA LYS A 16 1.60 -5.83 -2.68
C LYS A 16 0.19 -5.97 -2.12
N LEU A 17 -0.58 -4.88 -2.03
CA LEU A 17 -1.97 -4.94 -1.57
C LEU A 17 -2.84 -5.79 -2.51
N ARG A 18 -2.62 -5.71 -3.83
CA ARG A 18 -3.32 -6.52 -4.82
C ARG A 18 -3.02 -8.01 -4.65
N GLN A 19 -1.75 -8.37 -4.49
CA GLN A 19 -1.33 -9.76 -4.23
C GLN A 19 -1.94 -10.29 -2.92
N LEU A 20 -1.92 -9.50 -1.84
CA LEU A 20 -2.52 -9.88 -0.57
C LEU A 20 -4.04 -10.08 -0.69
N ARG A 21 -4.75 -9.25 -1.47
CA ARG A 21 -6.19 -9.42 -1.74
C ARG A 21 -6.48 -10.68 -2.54
N PHE A 22 -5.65 -10.99 -3.53
CA PHE A 22 -5.78 -12.21 -4.32
C PHE A 22 -5.58 -13.46 -3.45
N ASN A 23 -4.54 -13.46 -2.62
CA ASN A 23 -4.26 -14.55 -1.70
C ASN A 23 -5.33 -14.71 -0.60
N LEU A 24 -5.92 -13.59 -0.14
CA LEU A 24 -7.06 -13.61 0.78
C LEU A 24 -8.29 -14.24 0.13
N ALA A 25 -8.59 -13.87 -1.13
CA ALA A 25 -9.73 -14.41 -1.87
C ALA A 25 -9.61 -15.94 -2.09
N GLY A 26 -8.38 -16.44 -2.30
CA GLY A 26 -8.10 -17.87 -2.40
C GLY A 26 -8.14 -18.64 -1.08
N GLY A 27 -8.47 -18.00 0.05
CA GLY A 27 -8.55 -18.65 1.37
C GLY A 27 -7.21 -19.11 1.96
N ARG A 28 -6.09 -18.84 1.28
CA ARG A 28 -4.75 -19.32 1.66
C ARG A 28 -4.10 -18.52 2.79
N ILE A 29 -4.55 -17.28 3.03
CA ILE A 29 -3.89 -16.35 3.96
C ILE A 29 -4.89 -15.65 4.88
N ARG A 30 -4.67 -15.72 6.20
CA ARG A 30 -5.40 -14.98 7.24
C ARG A 30 -4.70 -13.66 7.67
N ASN A 31 -3.78 -13.13 6.87
CA ASN A 31 -3.03 -11.88 7.16
C ASN A 31 -3.88 -10.60 6.94
N ILE A 32 -5.09 -10.58 7.48
CA ILE A 32 -5.99 -9.41 7.43
C ILE A 32 -5.32 -8.20 8.10
N ARG A 33 -4.49 -8.42 9.13
CA ARG A 33 -3.72 -7.34 9.79
C ARG A 33 -2.75 -6.64 8.83
N GLU A 34 -2.10 -7.40 7.96
CA GLU A 34 -1.13 -6.88 7.00
C GLU A 34 -1.82 -6.03 5.93
N ILE A 35 -2.97 -6.47 5.42
CA ILE A 35 -3.81 -5.69 4.50
C ILE A 35 -4.23 -4.36 5.14
N ARG A 36 -4.64 -4.37 6.42
CA ARG A 36 -5.00 -3.15 7.16
C ARG A 36 -3.81 -2.22 7.35
N ALA A 37 -2.62 -2.77 7.63
CA ALA A 37 -1.40 -1.99 7.77
C ALA A 37 -0.97 -1.35 6.43
N MET A 38 -1.05 -2.11 5.34
CA MET A 38 -0.74 -1.65 3.98
C MET A 38 -1.66 -0.52 3.54
N ARG A 39 -2.98 -0.62 3.80
CA ARG A 39 -3.92 0.50 3.54
C ARG A 39 -3.55 1.77 4.29
N ARG A 40 -3.16 1.66 5.56
CA ARG A 40 -2.70 2.82 6.35
C ARG A 40 -1.40 3.42 5.80
N ARG A 41 -0.48 2.58 5.32
CA ARG A 41 0.78 3.03 4.72
C ARG A 41 0.54 3.81 3.42
N ILE A 42 -0.33 3.30 2.55
CA ILE A 42 -0.77 4.00 1.33
C ILE A 42 -1.40 5.36 1.67
N ALA A 43 -2.30 5.40 2.66
CA ALA A 43 -2.93 6.65 3.08
C ALA A 43 -1.90 7.70 3.54
N ARG A 44 -0.91 7.29 4.36
CA ARG A 44 0.17 8.20 4.80
C ARG A 44 1.01 8.72 3.64
N ILE A 45 1.35 7.86 2.68
CA ILE A 45 2.12 8.28 1.48
C ILE A 45 1.33 9.30 0.67
N LEU A 46 0.03 9.06 0.46
CA LEU A 46 -0.84 10.01 -0.23
C LEU A 46 -0.96 11.35 0.52
N THR A 47 -1.05 11.33 1.84
CA THR A 47 -1.06 12.56 2.65
C THR A 47 0.24 13.34 2.51
N LEU A 48 1.40 12.66 2.54
CA LEU A 48 2.69 13.31 2.35
C LEU A 48 2.82 13.90 0.93
N LEU A 49 2.35 13.19 -0.09
CA LEU A 49 2.33 13.70 -1.46
C LEU A 49 1.47 14.97 -1.57
N HIS A 50 0.28 14.98 -0.96
CA HIS A 50 -0.61 16.14 -0.98
C HIS A 50 -0.07 17.33 -0.17
N LEU A 51 0.66 17.08 0.93
CA LEU A 51 1.26 18.14 1.75
C LEU A 51 2.48 18.80 1.07
N HIS A 52 3.08 18.12 0.10
CA HIS A 52 4.21 18.61 -0.67
C HIS A 52 3.82 19.29 -2.00
N GLU A 53 2.51 19.36 -2.31
CA GLU A 53 1.93 20.23 -3.34
C GLU A 53 1.54 21.60 -2.76
#